data_AF-A0AAN7X6I6-F1
#
_entry.id   AF-A0AAN7X6I6-F1
#
_cell.length_a   1.000
_cell.length_b   1.000
_cell.length_c   1.000
_cell.angle_alpha   90.00
_cell.angle_beta   90.00
_cell.angle_gamma   90.00
#
_symmetry.space_group_name_H-M   'P 1'
#
loop_
_entity.id
_entity.type
_entity.pdbx_description
1 polymer ?
#
loop_
_entity_poly.entity_id
_entity_poly.type
_entity_poly.pdbx_seq_one_letter_code
_entity_poly.pdbx_strand_id
1 'polypeptide(L)'
;MVLLAVRNDRNKKKKESPKPELTESYELTAELETIIEKIRKAHQETFPSLCQLGKYTTNSSADHRVRLDLGLWDKFSELATKCIIKIVEFAKRVPGFTALTIADQITLLKAACLDILILRICTRYTPDQDTMTFSDGLTLNRTQMHNAGFGPLTDLVFTFANQLLPIEMDDTETGLLSAICLISGDRQDLEEPSKVDELQEPLLEALKIYVRKRRPSKPHMFPKTLMKITDLRSISAKGAERVISLKMEIPGSMPPLIQEMLENSEGQDGQSSSDKGSGGGKKSGKKGKKKSGKSSSKGGKKSSAPAKEEEEEEEATHRSDDTPDEGAADSPEPPDPEEASPPGDES
;
A
#
# COMPACT_ATOMS: atom_id res chain seq x y z
N MET A 1 -23.44 63.47 51.80
CA MET A 1 -22.67 62.40 51.13
C MET A 1 -22.38 61.37 52.20
N VAL A 2 -22.98 60.16 52.29
CA VAL A 2 -23.30 59.15 51.24
C VAL A 2 -22.02 58.85 50.42
N LEU A 3 -21.44 57.64 50.35
CA LEU A 3 -22.00 56.28 50.35
C LEU A 3 -21.17 55.22 51.13
N LEU A 4 -21.90 54.32 51.80
CA LEU A 4 -21.74 52.85 51.91
C LEU A 4 -20.35 52.19 51.78
N ALA A 5 -19.92 51.53 52.86
CA ALA A 5 -18.92 50.46 52.83
C ALA A 5 -19.55 49.14 52.32
N VAL A 6 -19.29 48.79 51.05
CA VAL A 6 -19.75 47.52 50.46
C VAL A 6 -18.75 46.40 50.77
N ARG A 7 -19.08 45.56 51.76
CA ARG A 7 -18.45 44.24 51.89
C ARG A 7 -18.96 43.33 50.76
N ASN A 8 -18.13 43.10 49.75
CA ASN A 8 -18.46 42.16 48.67
C ASN A 8 -17.94 40.76 49.01
N ASP A 9 -18.84 39.86 49.41
CA ASP A 9 -18.56 38.44 49.64
C ASP A 9 -18.61 37.68 48.31
N ARG A 10 -17.46 37.25 47.79
CA ARG A 10 -17.37 36.41 46.59
C ARG A 10 -16.00 35.73 46.45
N ASN A 11 -15.84 34.55 47.08
CA ASN A 11 -15.09 33.42 46.46
C ASN A 11 -15.16 32.12 47.31
N LYS A 12 -16.35 31.52 47.41
CA LYS A 12 -16.42 30.06 47.57
C LYS A 12 -16.08 29.41 46.23
N LYS A 13 -14.81 29.03 46.04
CA LYS A 13 -14.42 28.12 44.95
C LYS A 13 -15.25 26.85 45.08
N LYS A 14 -16.22 26.65 44.17
CA LYS A 14 -16.79 25.31 43.97
C LYS A 14 -15.64 24.42 43.53
N LYS A 15 -15.26 23.47 44.38
CA LYS A 15 -14.46 22.32 43.98
C LYS A 15 -15.36 21.49 43.06
N GLU A 16 -15.27 21.72 41.76
CA GLU A 16 -15.87 20.78 40.80
C GLU A 16 -15.22 19.42 41.05
N SER A 17 -16.02 18.46 41.50
CA SER A 17 -15.68 17.06 41.45
C SER A 17 -15.39 16.69 39.99
N PRO A 18 -14.38 15.85 39.70
CA PRO A 18 -14.26 15.27 38.37
C PRO A 18 -15.61 14.66 37.99
N LYS A 19 -16.12 14.99 36.79
CA LYS A 19 -17.24 14.23 36.24
C LYS A 19 -16.82 12.75 36.21
N PRO A 20 -17.68 11.80 36.61
CA PRO A 20 -17.34 10.40 36.43
C PRO A 20 -17.01 10.19 34.96
N GLU A 21 -15.85 9.61 34.67
CA GLU A 21 -15.58 9.09 33.34
C GLU A 21 -16.70 8.09 33.04
N LEU A 22 -17.45 8.36 31.97
CA LEU A 22 -18.43 7.41 31.45
C LEU A 22 -17.63 6.22 30.91
N THR A 23 -17.40 5.25 31.80
CA THR A 23 -16.85 3.95 31.44
C THR A 23 -17.89 3.25 30.58
N GLU A 24 -17.89 3.53 29.26
CA GLU A 24 -18.66 2.78 28.29
C GLU A 24 -18.28 1.29 28.45
N SER A 25 -19.19 0.50 28.99
CA SER A 25 -18.98 -0.92 29.25
C SER A 25 -19.01 -1.68 27.93
N TYR A 26 -17.85 -1.79 27.29
CA TYR A 26 -17.71 -2.58 26.07
C TYR A 26 -17.74 -4.08 26.41
N GLU A 27 -18.94 -4.61 26.54
CA GLU A 27 -19.18 -6.04 26.55
C GLU A 27 -18.70 -6.61 25.21
N LEU A 28 -17.73 -7.54 25.30
CA LEU A 28 -17.15 -8.21 24.15
C LEU A 28 -17.73 -9.62 24.16
N THR A 29 -18.51 -9.95 23.14
CA THR A 29 -19.13 -11.28 23.06
C THR A 29 -18.05 -12.34 22.82
N ALA A 30 -18.28 -13.56 23.29
CA ALA A 30 -17.34 -14.68 23.08
C ALA A 30 -17.07 -14.95 21.58
N GLU A 31 -18.03 -14.62 20.72
CA GLU A 31 -17.90 -14.65 19.26
C GLU A 31 -16.89 -13.61 18.75
N LEU A 32 -17.00 -12.36 19.21
CA LEU A 32 -16.04 -11.31 18.84
C LEU A 32 -14.64 -11.57 19.44
N GLU A 33 -14.53 -12.12 20.65
CA GLU A 33 -13.24 -12.59 21.19
C GLU A 33 -12.61 -13.66 20.29
N THR A 34 -13.42 -14.60 19.82
CA THR A 34 -12.98 -15.66 18.90
C THR A 34 -12.53 -15.10 17.55
N ILE A 35 -13.22 -14.08 17.02
CA ILE A 35 -12.84 -13.41 15.77
C ILE A 35 -11.51 -12.65 15.94
N ILE A 36 -11.40 -11.83 16.99
CA ILE A 36 -10.17 -11.08 17.31
C ILE A 36 -8.97 -12.04 17.42
N GLU A 37 -9.14 -13.16 18.14
CA GLU A 37 -8.07 -14.12 18.35
C GLU A 37 -7.66 -14.87 17.06
N LYS A 38 -8.63 -15.27 16.23
CA LYS A 38 -8.37 -15.90 14.93
C LYS A 38 -7.62 -14.95 13.99
N ILE A 39 -8.05 -13.70 13.91
CA ILE A 39 -7.42 -12.68 13.05
C ILE A 39 -6.00 -12.34 13.53
N ARG A 40 -5.79 -12.20 14.85
CA ARG A 40 -4.46 -11.97 15.46
C ARG A 40 -3.49 -13.09 15.07
N LYS A 41 -3.89 -14.35 15.28
CA LYS A 41 -3.08 -15.53 14.93
C LYS A 41 -2.81 -15.61 13.43
N ALA A 42 -3.85 -15.47 12.60
CA ALA A 42 -3.70 -15.46 11.15
C ALA A 42 -2.71 -14.40 10.66
N HIS A 43 -2.72 -13.21 11.26
CA HIS A 43 -1.74 -12.16 10.96
C HIS A 43 -0.33 -12.58 11.37
N GLN A 44 -0.11 -12.94 12.65
CA GLN A 44 1.21 -13.29 13.19
C GLN A 44 1.85 -14.50 12.47
N GLU A 45 1.07 -15.54 12.15
CA GLU A 45 1.54 -16.74 11.43
C GLU A 45 1.91 -16.47 9.96
N THR A 46 1.40 -15.37 9.37
CA THR A 46 1.68 -14.99 7.97
C THR A 46 2.54 -13.73 7.84
N PHE A 47 2.89 -13.11 8.96
CA PHE A 47 3.63 -11.86 9.02
C PHE A 47 4.36 -11.74 10.37
N PRO A 48 5.65 -12.14 10.45
CA PRO A 48 6.41 -12.02 11.70
C PRO A 48 6.51 -10.56 12.14
N SER A 49 6.47 -10.32 13.45
CA SER A 49 6.54 -8.97 14.01
C SER A 49 7.98 -8.44 13.95
N LEU A 50 8.18 -7.11 13.89
CA LEU A 50 9.48 -6.50 13.59
C LEU A 50 10.61 -6.91 14.57
N CYS A 51 10.25 -7.19 15.82
CA CYS A 51 11.18 -7.63 16.88
C CYS A 51 11.62 -9.10 16.76
N GLN A 52 10.97 -9.90 15.90
CA GLN A 52 11.26 -11.32 15.69
C GLN A 52 12.24 -11.55 14.52
N LEU A 53 12.62 -10.49 13.80
CA LEU A 53 13.42 -10.55 12.58
C LEU A 53 14.90 -10.31 12.87
N GLY A 54 15.76 -11.25 12.47
CA GLY A 54 17.20 -11.04 12.38
C GLY A 54 17.50 -10.07 11.23
N LYS A 55 17.68 -8.79 11.54
CA LYS A 55 17.88 -7.75 10.52
C LYS A 55 19.26 -7.87 9.86
N TYR A 56 19.29 -7.76 8.54
CA TYR A 56 20.51 -7.59 7.75
C TYR A 56 20.34 -6.48 6.72
N THR A 57 21.44 -5.88 6.27
CA THR A 57 21.46 -4.79 5.28
C THR A 57 22.21 -5.21 4.02
N THR A 58 22.05 -4.43 2.94
CA THR A 58 22.90 -4.47 1.76
C THR A 58 23.49 -3.10 1.50
N ASN A 59 24.65 -3.03 0.83
CA ASN A 59 25.29 -1.77 0.44
C ASN A 59 24.88 -1.31 -0.97
N SER A 60 24.09 -2.11 -1.70
CA SER A 60 23.61 -1.77 -3.06
C SER A 60 22.87 -0.44 -3.08
N SER A 61 23.31 0.47 -3.95
CA SER A 61 22.69 1.78 -4.27
C SER A 61 22.13 2.53 -3.05
N ALA A 62 22.92 2.63 -1.97
CA ALA A 62 22.47 3.19 -0.70
C ALA A 62 22.48 4.72 -0.64
N ASP A 63 23.41 5.37 -1.34
CA ASP A 63 23.74 6.79 -1.14
C ASP A 63 22.92 7.76 -2.01
N HIS A 64 22.52 7.34 -3.21
CA HIS A 64 21.81 8.19 -4.17
C HIS A 64 20.66 7.45 -4.86
N ARG A 65 19.62 8.21 -5.22
CA ARG A 65 18.47 7.67 -5.95
C ARG A 65 18.83 7.43 -7.42
N VAL A 66 18.61 6.22 -7.90
CA VAL A 66 18.68 5.82 -9.31
C VAL A 66 17.28 5.47 -9.81
N ARG A 67 17.10 5.30 -11.13
CA ARG A 67 15.79 4.95 -11.71
C ARG A 67 15.26 3.61 -11.20
N LEU A 68 16.13 2.59 -11.24
CA LEU A 68 15.90 1.25 -10.73
C LEU A 68 17.26 0.58 -10.53
N ASP A 69 17.49 -0.06 -9.39
CA ASP A 69 18.59 -0.99 -9.15
C ASP A 69 18.04 -2.40 -9.38
N LEU A 70 18.58 -3.11 -10.37
CA LEU A 70 18.08 -4.41 -10.79
C LEU A 70 18.29 -5.50 -9.73
N GLY A 71 19.40 -5.46 -8.98
CA GLY A 71 19.66 -6.42 -7.90
C GLY A 71 18.74 -6.21 -6.71
N LEU A 72 18.43 -4.94 -6.38
CA LEU A 72 17.42 -4.62 -5.38
C LEU A 72 16.00 -4.97 -5.87
N TRP A 73 15.68 -4.77 -7.15
CA TRP A 73 14.41 -5.16 -7.76
C TRP A 73 14.19 -6.68 -7.70
N ASP A 74 15.20 -7.48 -8.05
CA ASP A 74 15.09 -8.95 -8.02
C ASP A 74 14.77 -9.43 -6.60
N LYS A 75 15.47 -8.88 -5.59
CA LYS A 75 15.19 -9.21 -4.18
C LYS A 75 13.85 -8.69 -3.69
N PHE A 76 13.48 -7.45 -4.04
CA PHE A 76 12.18 -6.89 -3.70
C PHE A 76 11.03 -7.71 -4.29
N SER A 77 11.12 -8.08 -5.56
CA SER A 77 10.06 -8.80 -6.27
C SER A 77 9.95 -10.27 -5.82
N GLU A 78 11.07 -10.92 -5.46
CA GLU A 78 11.10 -12.21 -4.77
C GLU A 78 10.34 -12.14 -3.42
N LEU A 79 10.64 -11.14 -2.59
CA LEU A 79 10.05 -10.94 -1.27
C LEU A 79 8.58 -10.50 -1.34
N ALA A 80 8.22 -9.67 -2.32
CA ALA A 80 6.83 -9.29 -2.61
C ALA A 80 6.01 -10.52 -3.01
N THR A 81 6.50 -11.35 -3.93
CA THR A 81 5.85 -12.61 -4.34
C THR A 81 5.59 -13.52 -3.13
N LYS A 82 6.59 -13.72 -2.26
CA LYS A 82 6.44 -14.47 -1.00
C LYS A 82 5.39 -13.83 -0.08
N CYS A 83 5.36 -12.50 0.03
CA CYS A 83 4.38 -11.81 0.85
C CYS A 83 2.95 -11.90 0.30
N ILE A 84 2.76 -11.91 -1.03
CA ILE A 84 1.45 -12.11 -1.67
C ILE A 84 0.90 -13.50 -1.32
N ILE A 85 1.72 -14.56 -1.41
CA ILE A 85 1.34 -15.93 -0.99
C ILE A 85 0.88 -15.91 0.48
N LYS A 86 1.59 -15.18 1.35
CA LYS A 86 1.21 -15.01 2.76
C LYS A 86 -0.05 -14.17 2.99
N ILE A 87 -0.42 -13.27 2.08
CA ILE A 87 -1.72 -12.56 2.10
C ILE A 87 -2.86 -13.51 1.70
N VAL A 88 -2.66 -14.39 0.71
CA VAL A 88 -3.64 -15.45 0.36
C VAL A 88 -3.80 -16.45 1.51
N GLU A 89 -2.71 -16.82 2.19
CA GLU A 89 -2.73 -17.68 3.38
C GLU A 89 -3.48 -17.01 4.55
N PHE A 90 -3.28 -15.70 4.75
CA PHE A 90 -4.01 -14.90 5.73
C PHE A 90 -5.51 -14.85 5.42
N ALA A 91 -5.87 -14.53 4.17
CA ALA A 91 -7.26 -14.46 3.71
C ALA A 91 -8.03 -15.76 3.99
N LYS A 92 -7.43 -16.92 3.68
CA LYS A 92 -8.02 -18.25 3.95
C LYS A 92 -8.23 -18.56 5.44
N ARG A 93 -7.61 -17.81 6.36
CA ARG A 93 -7.82 -17.91 7.82
C ARG A 93 -8.80 -16.86 8.37
N VAL A 94 -9.21 -15.86 7.57
CA VAL A 94 -10.28 -14.91 7.94
C VAL A 94 -11.61 -15.68 8.04
N PRO A 95 -12.35 -15.61 9.17
CA PRO A 95 -13.63 -16.29 9.30
C PRO A 95 -14.60 -15.94 8.17
N GLY A 96 -15.20 -16.95 7.54
CA GLY A 96 -16.17 -16.80 6.47
C GLY A 96 -15.60 -16.59 5.06
N PHE A 97 -14.35 -16.14 4.90
CA PHE A 97 -13.78 -15.85 3.57
C PHE A 97 -13.85 -17.05 2.61
N THR A 98 -13.50 -18.26 3.08
CA THR A 98 -13.54 -19.48 2.24
C THR A 98 -14.95 -20.00 1.96
N ALA A 99 -16.00 -19.36 2.47
CA ALA A 99 -17.41 -19.67 2.19
C ALA A 99 -18.05 -18.70 1.17
N LEU A 100 -17.29 -17.68 0.72
CA LEU A 100 -17.58 -16.92 -0.49
C LEU A 100 -17.25 -17.76 -1.73
N THR A 101 -17.78 -17.38 -2.89
CA THR A 101 -17.44 -18.04 -4.15
C THR A 101 -15.95 -17.89 -4.47
N ILE A 102 -15.40 -18.75 -5.33
CA ILE A 102 -14.00 -18.63 -5.75
C ILE A 102 -13.76 -17.34 -6.56
N ALA A 103 -14.78 -16.87 -7.30
CA ALA A 103 -14.73 -15.60 -7.99
C ALA A 103 -14.60 -14.44 -6.99
N ASP A 104 -15.49 -14.35 -6.00
CA ASP A 104 -15.44 -13.32 -4.95
C ASP A 104 -14.13 -13.36 -4.16
N GLN A 105 -13.62 -14.54 -3.81
CA GLN A 105 -12.33 -14.68 -3.15
C GLN A 105 -11.18 -14.08 -3.99
N ILE A 106 -11.19 -14.29 -5.31
CA ILE A 106 -10.19 -13.72 -6.24
C ILE A 106 -10.38 -12.20 -6.38
N THR A 107 -11.61 -11.73 -6.58
CA THR A 107 -11.95 -10.31 -6.71
C THR A 107 -11.50 -9.52 -5.48
N LEU A 108 -11.84 -9.99 -4.28
CA LEU A 108 -11.42 -9.37 -3.02
C LEU A 108 -9.90 -9.38 -2.83
N LEU A 109 -9.25 -10.52 -3.15
CA LEU A 109 -7.80 -10.65 -3.05
C LEU A 109 -7.08 -9.67 -3.98
N LYS A 110 -7.45 -9.59 -5.27
CA LYS A 110 -6.88 -8.64 -6.22
C LYS A 110 -7.07 -7.20 -5.76
N ALA A 111 -8.30 -6.84 -5.40
CA ALA A 111 -8.64 -5.46 -5.04
C ALA A 111 -7.99 -4.96 -3.74
N ALA A 112 -7.57 -5.86 -2.84
CA ALA A 112 -6.97 -5.53 -1.55
C ALA A 112 -5.48 -5.90 -1.41
N CYS A 113 -4.88 -6.62 -2.36
CA CYS A 113 -3.52 -7.15 -2.20
C CYS A 113 -2.50 -6.02 -1.95
N LEU A 114 -2.56 -4.96 -2.76
CA LEU A 114 -1.66 -3.83 -2.66
C LEU A 114 -1.86 -3.02 -1.37
N ASP A 115 -3.12 -2.84 -0.94
CA ASP A 115 -3.45 -2.23 0.36
C ASP A 115 -2.73 -2.99 1.49
N ILE A 116 -2.88 -4.31 1.52
CA ILE A 116 -2.32 -5.14 2.59
C ILE A 116 -0.78 -5.20 2.51
N LEU A 117 -0.18 -5.21 1.31
CA LEU A 117 1.28 -5.11 1.13
C LEU A 117 1.83 -3.78 1.67
N ILE A 118 1.20 -2.65 1.35
CA ILE A 118 1.64 -1.32 1.80
C ILE A 118 1.46 -1.19 3.32
N LEU A 119 0.34 -1.65 3.88
CA LEU A 119 0.13 -1.66 5.33
C LEU A 119 1.21 -2.50 6.03
N ARG A 120 1.48 -3.72 5.54
CA ARG A 120 2.51 -4.63 6.06
C ARG A 120 3.90 -4.00 6.04
N ILE A 121 4.37 -3.43 4.94
CA ILE A 121 5.72 -2.83 4.92
C ILE A 121 5.81 -1.57 5.80
N CYS A 122 4.72 -0.83 5.96
CA CYS A 122 4.69 0.36 6.82
C CYS A 122 4.73 0.02 8.33
N THR A 123 4.19 -1.12 8.77
CA THR A 123 4.37 -1.58 10.17
C THR A 123 5.77 -2.13 10.45
N ARG A 124 6.63 -2.21 9.43
CA ARG A 124 8.06 -2.59 9.53
C ARG A 124 9.01 -1.41 9.47
N TYR A 125 8.49 -0.18 9.53
CA TYR A 125 9.28 1.04 9.54
C TYR A 125 10.04 1.22 10.87
N THR A 126 11.33 1.53 10.79
CA THR A 126 12.20 1.85 11.94
C THR A 126 12.59 3.34 11.85
N PRO A 127 11.94 4.25 12.60
CA PRO A 127 12.05 5.69 12.38
C PRO A 127 13.48 6.23 12.57
N ASP A 128 14.17 5.81 13.62
CA ASP A 128 15.52 6.28 13.98
C ASP A 128 16.58 5.98 12.91
N GLN A 129 16.29 5.07 11.99
CA GLN A 129 17.18 4.64 10.89
C GLN A 129 16.58 4.95 9.51
N ASP A 130 15.36 5.50 9.45
CA ASP A 130 14.58 5.72 8.23
C ASP A 130 14.59 4.51 7.26
N THR A 131 14.34 3.31 7.82
CA THR A 131 14.41 2.01 7.11
C THR A 131 13.11 1.22 7.20
N MET A 132 12.90 0.30 6.26
CA MET A 132 11.83 -0.70 6.30
C MET A 132 12.42 -2.12 6.21
N THR A 133 11.88 -3.06 7.00
CA THR A 133 12.39 -4.44 7.10
C THR A 133 11.42 -5.47 6.49
N PHE A 134 11.87 -6.18 5.46
CA PHE A 134 11.15 -7.29 4.83
C PHE A 134 11.15 -8.55 5.71
N SER A 135 10.28 -9.52 5.39
CA SER A 135 10.03 -10.68 6.27
C SER A 135 11.15 -11.71 6.34
N ASP A 136 12.21 -11.58 5.55
CA ASP A 136 13.46 -12.34 5.65
C ASP A 136 14.52 -11.65 6.52
N GLY A 137 14.27 -10.41 6.96
CA GLY A 137 15.22 -9.57 7.68
C GLY A 137 15.89 -8.48 6.83
N LEU A 138 15.74 -8.49 5.51
CA LEU A 138 16.35 -7.46 4.64
C LEU A 138 15.83 -6.08 5.06
N THR A 139 16.75 -5.20 5.44
CA THR A 139 16.44 -3.86 5.93
C THR A 139 17.03 -2.84 4.97
N LEU A 140 16.15 -2.10 4.29
CA LEU A 140 16.51 -1.11 3.28
C LEU A 140 16.24 0.31 3.79
N ASN A 141 17.16 1.24 3.54
CA ASN A 141 16.93 2.65 3.80
C ASN A 141 15.96 3.26 2.76
N ARG A 142 15.50 4.50 2.96
CA ARG A 142 14.60 5.19 2.01
C ARG A 142 15.13 5.23 0.57
N THR A 143 16.42 5.49 0.36
CA THR A 143 17.03 5.53 -0.98
C THR A 143 17.02 4.15 -1.63
N GLN A 144 17.32 3.10 -0.89
CA GLN A 144 17.26 1.72 -1.37
C GLN A 144 15.82 1.29 -1.66
N MET A 145 14.84 1.68 -0.85
CA MET A 145 13.42 1.42 -1.13
C MET A 145 12.98 2.09 -2.44
N HIS A 146 13.42 3.32 -2.70
CA HIS A 146 13.22 3.98 -4.00
C HIS A 146 13.81 3.16 -5.15
N ASN A 147 15.09 2.80 -5.01
CA ASN A 147 15.87 2.10 -6.04
C ASN A 147 15.39 0.65 -6.27
N ALA A 148 14.82 0.01 -5.26
CA ALA A 148 14.24 -1.35 -5.33
C ALA A 148 12.91 -1.43 -6.11
N GLY A 149 12.33 -0.29 -6.49
CA GLY A 149 11.15 -0.25 -7.35
C GLY A 149 10.03 0.69 -6.89
N PHE A 150 10.04 1.19 -5.65
CA PHE A 150 9.01 2.15 -5.21
C PHE A 150 9.09 3.46 -6.01
N GLY A 151 10.29 3.90 -6.40
CA GLY A 151 10.49 5.10 -7.20
C GLY A 151 9.72 6.31 -6.63
N PRO A 152 8.88 7.00 -7.42
CA PRO A 152 8.07 8.13 -6.96
C PRO A 152 7.13 7.86 -5.77
N LEU A 153 6.75 6.61 -5.46
CA LEU A 153 5.90 6.31 -4.30
C LEU A 153 6.63 6.38 -2.96
N THR A 154 7.96 6.31 -2.96
CA THR A 154 8.77 6.10 -1.75
C THR A 154 8.39 7.08 -0.64
N ASP A 155 8.39 8.38 -0.94
CA ASP A 155 8.14 9.40 0.08
C ASP A 155 6.69 9.41 0.57
N LEU A 156 5.74 8.98 -0.25
CA LEU A 156 4.34 8.81 0.14
C LEU A 156 4.16 7.63 1.09
N VAL A 157 4.77 6.48 0.79
CA VAL A 157 4.74 5.27 1.63
C VAL A 157 5.42 5.52 2.98
N PHE A 158 6.60 6.14 2.98
CA PHE A 158 7.29 6.51 4.22
C PHE A 158 6.54 7.59 5.02
N THR A 159 5.83 8.52 4.36
CA THR A 159 4.96 9.49 5.05
C THR A 159 3.79 8.77 5.73
N PHE A 160 3.17 7.80 5.05
CA PHE A 160 2.10 6.99 5.64
C PHE A 160 2.58 6.15 6.83
N ALA A 161 3.75 5.51 6.72
CA ALA A 161 4.37 4.81 7.84
C ALA A 161 4.59 5.72 9.06
N ASN A 162 5.09 6.94 8.85
CA ASN A 162 5.21 7.95 9.91
C ASN A 162 3.85 8.34 10.52
N GLN A 163 2.77 8.37 9.74
CA GLN A 163 1.41 8.64 10.25
C GLN A 163 0.81 7.47 11.04
N LEU A 164 1.32 6.24 10.89
CA LEU A 164 0.91 5.09 11.69
C LEU A 164 1.56 5.08 13.08
N LEU A 165 2.77 5.66 13.25
CA LEU A 165 3.47 5.66 14.55
C LEU A 165 2.62 6.21 15.71
N PRO A 166 1.91 7.36 15.59
CA PRO A 166 1.06 7.90 16.66
C PRO A 166 -0.29 7.18 16.82
N ILE A 167 -0.51 6.07 16.10
CA ILE A 167 -1.62 5.15 16.31
C ILE A 167 -1.18 4.01 17.25
N GLU A 168 0.12 3.68 17.27
CA GLU A 168 0.70 2.63 18.12
C GLU A 168 0.00 1.28 17.86
N MET A 169 -0.25 0.93 16.60
CA MET A 169 -0.95 -0.31 16.22
C MET A 169 -0.17 -1.55 16.68
N ASP A 170 -0.90 -2.58 17.11
CA ASP A 170 -0.33 -3.91 17.36
C ASP A 170 -0.70 -4.89 16.23
N ASP A 171 -0.21 -6.13 16.34
CA ASP A 171 -0.49 -7.20 15.39
C ASP A 171 -2.01 -7.48 15.26
N THR A 172 -2.79 -7.28 16.34
CA THR A 172 -4.25 -7.50 16.36
C THR A 172 -4.97 -6.44 15.53
N GLU A 173 -4.65 -5.18 15.75
CA GLU A 173 -5.22 -4.04 15.02
C GLU A 173 -4.77 -4.03 13.56
N THR A 174 -3.53 -4.43 13.28
CA THR A 174 -3.00 -4.58 11.92
C THR A 174 -3.67 -5.74 11.19
N GLY A 175 -3.90 -6.87 11.86
CA GLY A 175 -4.66 -8.01 11.36
C GLY A 175 -6.11 -7.65 11.05
N LEU A 176 -6.81 -6.99 11.99
CA LEU A 176 -8.20 -6.55 11.80
C LEU A 176 -8.32 -5.52 10.68
N LEU A 177 -7.42 -4.54 10.60
CA LEU A 177 -7.42 -3.56 9.51
C LEU A 177 -7.15 -4.22 8.14
N SER A 178 -6.23 -5.20 8.09
CA SER A 178 -5.97 -6.01 6.88
C SER A 178 -7.21 -6.81 6.46
N ALA A 179 -7.94 -7.39 7.43
CA ALA A 179 -9.17 -8.14 7.15
C ALA A 179 -10.30 -7.24 6.66
N ILE A 180 -10.45 -6.03 7.21
CA ILE A 180 -11.45 -5.05 6.73
C ILE A 180 -11.12 -4.55 5.32
N CYS A 181 -9.84 -4.33 4.99
CA CYS A 181 -9.42 -4.00 3.61
C CYS A 181 -9.70 -5.13 2.61
N LEU A 182 -9.53 -6.39 3.04
CA LEU A 182 -9.80 -7.59 2.24
C LEU A 182 -11.30 -7.80 2.01
N ILE A 183 -12.08 -7.89 3.09
CA ILE A 183 -13.51 -8.11 3.07
C ILE A 183 -14.19 -6.75 2.88
N SER A 184 -14.45 -6.32 1.66
CA SER A 184 -15.20 -5.08 1.37
C SER A 184 -16.22 -5.35 0.25
N GLY A 185 -17.52 -5.10 0.48
CA GLY A 185 -18.56 -5.28 -0.55
C GLY A 185 -18.56 -4.21 -1.64
N ASP A 186 -17.69 -3.20 -1.55
CA ASP A 186 -17.57 -2.10 -2.53
C ASP A 186 -16.64 -2.40 -3.72
N ARG A 187 -16.20 -3.66 -3.90
CA ARG A 187 -15.43 -4.06 -5.07
C ARG A 187 -16.35 -4.34 -6.27
N GLN A 188 -15.90 -3.95 -7.46
CA GLN A 188 -16.56 -4.32 -8.72
C GLN A 188 -16.48 -5.84 -8.93
N ASP A 189 -17.39 -6.38 -9.74
CA ASP A 189 -17.43 -7.80 -10.15
C ASP A 189 -17.56 -8.82 -8.99
N LEU A 190 -18.18 -8.44 -7.88
CA LEU A 190 -18.63 -9.37 -6.84
C LEU A 190 -19.98 -10.03 -7.22
N GLU A 191 -20.06 -11.35 -7.04
CA GLU A 191 -21.26 -12.17 -7.19
C GLU A 191 -22.20 -12.02 -5.99
N GLU A 192 -21.67 -12.01 -4.76
CA GLU A 192 -22.44 -11.93 -3.50
C GLU A 192 -22.07 -10.70 -2.63
N PRO A 193 -22.10 -9.45 -3.13
CA PRO A 193 -21.59 -8.28 -2.37
C PRO A 193 -22.24 -8.08 -0.99
N SER A 194 -23.55 -8.32 -0.85
CA SER A 194 -24.24 -8.24 0.45
C SER A 194 -23.71 -9.23 1.48
N LYS A 195 -23.28 -10.43 1.05
CA LYS A 195 -22.67 -11.44 1.92
C LYS A 195 -21.25 -11.05 2.32
N VAL A 196 -20.53 -10.30 1.47
CA VAL A 196 -19.24 -9.70 1.81
C VAL A 196 -19.42 -8.61 2.87
N ASP A 197 -20.45 -7.76 2.75
CA ASP A 197 -20.77 -6.74 3.76
C ASP A 197 -21.13 -7.39 5.12
N GLU A 198 -21.99 -8.41 5.12
CA GLU A 198 -22.33 -9.21 6.32
C GLU A 198 -21.08 -9.83 6.99
N LEU A 199 -20.07 -10.22 6.22
CA LEU A 199 -18.77 -10.69 6.75
C LEU A 199 -17.86 -9.55 7.25
N GLN A 200 -18.01 -8.31 6.75
CA GLN A 200 -17.22 -7.16 7.19
C GLN A 200 -17.72 -6.60 8.53
N GLU A 201 -19.03 -6.57 8.77
CA GLU A 201 -19.63 -6.04 10.00
C GLU A 201 -18.97 -6.53 11.31
N PRO A 202 -18.80 -7.84 11.56
CA PRO A 202 -18.18 -8.30 12.81
C PRO A 202 -16.68 -7.98 12.90
N LEU A 203 -15.98 -7.76 11.77
CA LEU A 203 -14.58 -7.32 11.77
C LEU A 203 -14.47 -5.84 12.19
N LEU A 204 -15.38 -4.99 11.71
CA LEU A 204 -15.49 -3.59 12.13
C LEU A 204 -15.83 -3.48 13.62
N GLU A 205 -16.77 -4.29 14.11
CA GLU A 205 -17.16 -4.33 15.52
C GLU A 205 -16.02 -4.82 16.42
N ALA A 206 -15.32 -5.88 16.00
CA ALA A 206 -14.12 -6.39 16.66
C ALA A 206 -13.03 -5.32 16.79
N LEU A 207 -12.72 -4.59 15.70
CA LEU A 207 -11.76 -3.49 15.74
C LEU A 207 -12.21 -2.36 16.67
N LYS A 208 -13.49 -1.98 16.61
CA LYS A 208 -14.08 -0.93 17.46
C LYS A 208 -13.91 -1.24 18.94
N ILE A 209 -14.30 -2.44 19.37
CA ILE A 209 -14.20 -2.83 20.78
C ILE A 209 -12.74 -3.03 21.19
N TYR A 210 -11.91 -3.66 20.36
CA TYR A 210 -10.50 -3.90 20.69
C TYR A 210 -9.73 -2.59 20.93
N VAL A 211 -9.82 -1.64 19.99
CA VAL A 211 -9.15 -0.34 20.08
C VAL A 211 -9.62 0.43 21.33
N ARG A 212 -10.92 0.40 21.63
CA ARG A 212 -11.53 1.07 22.78
C ARG A 212 -11.14 0.41 24.12
N LYS A 213 -11.08 -0.92 24.20
CA LYS A 213 -10.57 -1.65 25.38
C LYS A 213 -9.07 -1.40 25.60
N ARG A 214 -8.26 -1.38 24.53
CA ARG A 214 -6.81 -1.15 24.60
C ARG A 214 -6.45 0.31 24.93
N ARG A 215 -7.28 1.28 24.53
CA ARG A 215 -7.06 2.72 24.80
C ARG A 215 -8.33 3.44 25.31
N PRO A 216 -8.83 3.14 26.53
CA PRO A 216 -10.10 3.69 27.03
C PRO A 216 -10.14 5.23 27.07
N SER A 217 -8.99 5.87 27.37
CA SER A 217 -8.85 7.32 27.42
C SER A 217 -8.67 8.00 26.04
N LYS A 218 -8.59 7.23 24.94
CA LYS A 218 -8.45 7.73 23.56
C LYS A 218 -9.56 7.17 22.63
N PRO A 219 -10.86 7.43 22.86
CA PRO A 219 -11.96 6.84 22.10
C PRO A 219 -11.97 7.21 20.59
N HIS A 220 -11.31 8.32 20.22
CA HIS A 220 -11.11 8.75 18.83
C HIS A 220 -10.12 7.87 18.05
N MET A 221 -9.43 6.93 18.70
CA MET A 221 -8.45 6.07 18.01
C MET A 221 -9.13 5.10 17.04
N PHE A 222 -10.34 4.59 17.32
CA PHE A 222 -11.06 3.73 16.38
C PHE A 222 -11.29 4.39 15.01
N PRO A 223 -11.97 5.56 14.92
CA PRO A 223 -12.15 6.22 13.62
C PRO A 223 -10.81 6.68 13.03
N LYS A 224 -9.82 7.09 13.84
CA LYS A 224 -8.48 7.45 13.36
C LYS A 224 -7.76 6.28 12.67
N THR A 225 -7.87 5.07 13.23
CA THR A 225 -7.33 3.84 12.62
C THR A 225 -8.12 3.46 11.37
N LEU A 226 -9.46 3.53 11.41
CA LEU A 226 -10.30 3.19 10.26
C LEU A 226 -10.08 4.12 9.06
N MET A 227 -9.88 5.43 9.30
CA MET A 227 -9.54 6.40 8.25
C MET A 227 -8.23 6.08 7.51
N LYS A 228 -7.31 5.30 8.11
CA LYS A 228 -6.09 4.87 7.41
C LYS A 228 -6.38 3.95 6.23
N ILE A 229 -7.56 3.32 6.13
CA ILE A 229 -7.97 2.59 4.93
C ILE A 229 -8.12 3.55 3.73
N THR A 230 -8.67 4.74 3.94
CA THR A 230 -8.85 5.74 2.86
C THR A 230 -7.50 6.28 2.37
N ASP A 231 -6.59 6.57 3.31
CA ASP A 231 -5.21 6.94 2.99
C ASP A 231 -4.53 5.80 2.21
N LEU A 232 -4.63 4.57 2.70
CA LEU A 232 -4.02 3.38 2.11
C LEU A 232 -4.48 3.12 0.67
N ARG A 233 -5.80 3.11 0.42
CA ARG A 233 -6.39 2.98 -0.93
C ARG A 233 -5.88 4.08 -1.88
N SER A 234 -5.64 5.29 -1.38
CA SER A 234 -5.10 6.41 -2.17
C SER A 234 -3.62 6.21 -2.56
N ILE A 235 -2.86 5.46 -1.76
CA ILE A 235 -1.47 5.08 -2.06
C ILE A 235 -1.45 3.89 -3.03
N SER A 236 -2.31 2.88 -2.81
CA SER A 236 -2.44 1.71 -3.67
C SER A 236 -2.84 2.06 -5.10
N ALA A 237 -3.72 3.05 -5.31
CA ALA A 237 -4.06 3.54 -6.64
C ALA A 237 -2.81 4.00 -7.44
N LYS A 238 -1.95 4.81 -6.81
CA LYS A 238 -0.66 5.21 -7.39
C LYS A 238 0.31 4.04 -7.51
N GLY A 239 0.21 3.06 -6.62
CA GLY A 239 1.02 1.85 -6.66
C GLY A 239 0.71 0.99 -7.89
N ALA A 240 -0.54 0.90 -8.29
CA ALA A 240 -0.94 0.24 -9.55
C ALA A 240 -0.34 0.96 -10.78
N GLU A 241 -0.37 2.30 -10.81
CA GLU A 241 0.32 3.10 -11.85
C GLU A 241 1.84 2.81 -11.89
N ARG A 242 2.45 2.59 -10.71
CA ARG A 242 3.88 2.24 -10.61
C ARG A 242 4.16 0.80 -11.06
N VAL A 243 3.27 -0.17 -10.82
CA VAL A 243 3.38 -1.54 -11.37
C VAL A 243 3.41 -1.50 -12.90
N ILE A 244 2.56 -0.68 -13.53
CA ILE A 244 2.57 -0.48 -14.99
C ILE A 244 3.90 0.14 -15.43
N SER A 245 4.37 1.17 -14.72
CA SER A 245 5.64 1.86 -15.05
C SER A 245 6.86 0.94 -14.93
N LEU A 246 6.90 0.07 -13.92
CA LEU A 246 7.99 -0.88 -13.67
C LEU A 246 8.19 -1.86 -14.83
N LYS A 247 7.11 -2.26 -15.53
CA LYS A 247 7.21 -3.11 -16.74
C LYS A 247 8.09 -2.53 -17.85
N MET A 248 8.24 -1.21 -17.90
CA MET A 248 9.09 -0.52 -18.89
C MET A 248 10.51 -0.26 -18.37
N GLU A 249 10.82 -0.67 -17.13
CA GLU A 249 12.10 -0.45 -16.46
C GLU A 249 12.85 -1.74 -16.17
N ILE A 250 12.14 -2.84 -15.96
CA ILE A 250 12.71 -4.17 -15.71
C ILE A 250 13.11 -4.85 -17.03
N PRO A 251 14.24 -5.59 -17.06
CA PRO A 251 14.53 -6.51 -18.15
C PRO A 251 13.62 -7.74 -18.06
N GLY A 252 12.73 -7.93 -19.02
CA GLY A 252 11.84 -9.09 -19.10
C GLY A 252 10.43 -8.83 -18.54
N SER A 253 9.83 -9.84 -17.93
CA SER A 253 8.44 -9.80 -17.45
C SER A 253 8.34 -9.61 -15.94
N MET A 254 7.28 -8.92 -15.51
CA MET A 254 6.85 -8.88 -14.10
C MET A 254 6.64 -10.32 -13.58
N PRO A 255 7.02 -10.66 -12.32
CA PRO A 255 6.75 -11.98 -11.77
C PRO A 255 5.25 -12.33 -11.85
N PRO A 256 4.87 -13.53 -12.33
CA PRO A 256 3.49 -13.82 -12.72
C PRO A 256 2.44 -13.54 -11.63
N LEU A 257 2.75 -13.84 -10.37
CA LEU A 257 1.84 -13.59 -9.25
C LEU A 257 1.71 -12.10 -8.89
N ILE A 258 2.75 -11.29 -9.09
CA ILE A 258 2.68 -9.83 -8.94
C ILE A 258 1.80 -9.25 -10.05
N GLN A 259 2.01 -9.71 -11.28
CA GLN A 259 1.18 -9.36 -12.43
C GLN A 259 -0.29 -9.74 -12.20
N GLU A 260 -0.58 -10.99 -11.84
CA GLU A 260 -1.95 -11.48 -11.61
C GLU A 260 -2.70 -10.69 -10.54
N MET A 261 -2.01 -10.31 -9.46
CA MET A 261 -2.63 -9.74 -8.26
C MET A 261 -2.66 -8.20 -8.24
N LEU A 262 -1.73 -7.53 -8.92
CA LEU A 262 -1.57 -6.07 -8.86
C LEU A 262 -1.88 -5.35 -10.19
N GLU A 263 -2.11 -6.08 -11.28
CA GLU A 263 -2.61 -5.49 -12.52
C GLU A 263 -4.13 -5.55 -12.56
N ASN A 264 -4.76 -4.39 -12.40
CA ASN A 264 -6.18 -4.24 -12.70
C ASN A 264 -6.39 -4.58 -14.18
N SER A 265 -7.34 -5.48 -14.47
CA SER A 265 -7.76 -5.78 -15.85
C SER A 265 -8.67 -4.67 -16.44
N GLU A 266 -8.74 -3.52 -15.79
CA GLU A 266 -9.54 -2.36 -16.17
C GLU A 266 -8.83 -1.57 -17.27
N GLY A 267 -9.15 -1.83 -18.54
CA GLY A 267 -8.68 -0.94 -19.62
C GLY A 267 -8.50 -1.50 -21.03
N GLN A 268 -9.04 -2.67 -21.40
CA GLN A 268 -8.95 -3.17 -22.78
C GLN A 268 -10.30 -3.42 -23.48
N ASP A 269 -11.34 -2.67 -23.09
CA ASP A 269 -12.55 -2.48 -23.88
C ASP A 269 -12.63 -1.03 -24.39
N GLY A 270 -12.43 -0.83 -25.70
CA GLY A 270 -12.51 0.52 -26.27
C GLY A 270 -11.93 0.77 -27.66
N GLN A 271 -11.26 -0.20 -28.31
CA GLN A 271 -10.71 0.05 -29.65
C GLN A 271 -10.60 -1.18 -30.57
N SER A 272 -11.73 -1.84 -30.84
CA SER A 272 -11.89 -2.60 -32.09
C SER A 272 -12.50 -1.69 -33.17
N SER A 273 -11.69 -1.39 -34.19
CA SER A 273 -12.08 -0.56 -35.33
C SER A 273 -13.16 -1.24 -36.18
N SER A 274 -14.36 -0.68 -36.21
CA SER A 274 -15.41 -1.08 -37.16
C SER A 274 -15.34 -0.22 -38.42
N ASP A 275 -14.48 -0.59 -39.38
CA ASP A 275 -14.45 0.05 -40.70
C ASP A 275 -15.22 -0.74 -41.77
N LYS A 276 -16.33 -0.15 -42.22
CA LYS A 276 -17.06 -0.31 -43.50
C LYS A 276 -17.49 -1.72 -44.00
N GLY A 277 -18.81 -1.89 -44.09
CA GLY A 277 -19.51 -2.78 -45.03
C GLY A 277 -20.78 -2.12 -45.60
N SER A 278 -20.79 -1.78 -46.89
CA SER A 278 -21.81 -0.95 -47.59
C SER A 278 -23.19 -1.63 -47.74
N GLY A 279 -24.30 -0.86 -47.86
CA GLY A 279 -25.65 -1.49 -47.95
C GLY A 279 -26.93 -0.74 -48.42
N GLY A 280 -26.96 0.58 -48.69
CA GLY A 280 -28.05 1.27 -49.46
C GLY A 280 -29.51 1.36 -48.91
N GLY A 281 -30.30 2.36 -49.38
CA GLY A 281 -31.78 2.27 -49.33
C GLY A 281 -32.65 3.50 -48.92
N LYS A 282 -32.75 4.54 -49.76
CA LYS A 282 -33.91 5.47 -49.96
C LYS A 282 -34.69 6.13 -48.78
N LYS A 283 -34.52 7.47 -48.70
CA LYS A 283 -35.49 8.57 -48.39
C LYS A 283 -37.01 8.24 -48.25
N SER A 284 -37.69 8.89 -47.28
CA SER A 284 -38.85 9.79 -47.56
C SER A 284 -39.29 10.68 -46.36
N GLY A 285 -39.73 11.93 -46.64
CA GLY A 285 -40.52 12.82 -45.74
C GLY A 285 -39.81 13.43 -44.49
N LYS A 286 -40.21 14.59 -43.94
CA LYS A 286 -41.09 15.70 -44.41
C LYS A 286 -40.73 16.99 -43.63
N LYS A 287 -41.10 18.17 -44.18
CA LYS A 287 -40.73 19.53 -43.72
C LYS A 287 -41.23 19.89 -42.29
N GLY A 288 -40.41 20.66 -41.56
CA GLY A 288 -40.81 21.58 -40.48
C GLY A 288 -39.95 22.86 -40.52
N LYS A 289 -40.53 24.06 -40.36
CA LYS A 289 -39.85 25.35 -40.65
C LYS A 289 -40.33 26.51 -39.77
N LYS A 290 -39.44 27.09 -38.96
CA LYS A 290 -39.33 28.52 -38.50
C LYS A 290 -38.21 28.56 -37.42
N LYS A 291 -37.19 29.43 -37.53
CA LYS A 291 -37.15 30.88 -37.17
C LYS A 291 -37.46 31.14 -35.68
N SER A 292 -36.78 32.02 -34.95
CA SER A 292 -35.51 32.78 -35.15
C SER A 292 -35.26 33.66 -33.91
N GLY A 293 -34.03 33.80 -33.43
CA GLY A 293 -33.67 34.73 -32.33
C GLY A 293 -32.15 34.90 -32.24
N LYS A 294 -31.66 36.13 -32.00
CA LYS A 294 -30.25 36.51 -32.26
C LYS A 294 -29.76 37.60 -31.30
N SER A 295 -28.64 37.37 -30.61
CA SER A 295 -27.60 38.34 -30.21
C SER A 295 -26.46 37.58 -29.50
N SER A 296 -25.15 37.79 -29.63
CA SER A 296 -24.26 38.78 -30.28
C SER A 296 -23.62 39.86 -29.38
N SER A 297 -22.48 39.53 -28.75
CA SER A 297 -21.25 40.36 -28.65
C SER A 297 -20.11 39.41 -28.20
N LYS A 298 -18.95 39.22 -28.85
CA LYS A 298 -17.98 40.08 -29.57
C LYS A 298 -17.03 40.82 -28.62
N GLY A 299 -15.80 40.33 -28.54
CA GLY A 299 -14.64 40.98 -27.90
C GLY A 299 -13.39 40.10 -28.09
N GLY A 300 -12.32 40.64 -28.69
CA GLY A 300 -11.09 39.89 -28.94
C GLY A 300 -9.92 40.76 -29.38
N LYS A 301 -8.70 40.21 -29.19
CA LYS A 301 -7.33 40.65 -29.59
C LYS A 301 -6.42 39.49 -29.15
N LYS A 302 -5.56 38.80 -29.93
CA LYS A 302 -4.40 39.21 -30.77
C LYS A 302 -3.42 40.14 -30.02
N SER A 303 -2.12 39.91 -29.95
CA SER A 303 -1.20 38.83 -30.41
C SER A 303 0.10 38.90 -29.54
N SER A 304 1.27 38.28 -29.77
CA SER A 304 1.92 37.62 -30.94
C SER A 304 3.10 36.72 -30.48
N ALA A 305 3.73 35.97 -31.38
CA ALA A 305 5.07 35.37 -31.22
C ALA A 305 6.10 36.10 -32.15
N PRO A 306 7.41 35.98 -31.88
CA PRO A 306 8.33 35.19 -32.74
C PRO A 306 9.21 34.23 -31.88
N ALA A 307 9.85 33.13 -32.32
CA ALA A 307 10.35 32.62 -33.61
C ALA A 307 11.84 32.91 -33.94
N LYS A 308 12.60 31.81 -34.16
CA LYS A 308 13.94 31.61 -34.79
C LYS A 308 15.18 31.33 -33.90
N GLU A 309 16.20 30.77 -34.58
CA GLU A 309 17.42 30.03 -34.13
C GLU A 309 17.11 28.54 -33.83
N GLU A 310 17.36 27.55 -34.71
CA GLU A 310 18.16 27.45 -35.95
C GLU A 310 19.69 27.40 -35.72
N GLU A 311 20.22 26.22 -35.33
CA GLU A 311 21.61 25.77 -35.58
C GLU A 311 21.59 24.30 -36.06
N GLU A 312 22.05 24.09 -37.30
CA GLU A 312 22.80 22.89 -37.75
C GLU A 312 24.24 23.04 -37.18
N GLU A 313 25.18 22.10 -37.15
CA GLU A 313 25.39 20.81 -37.80
C GLU A 313 26.50 20.08 -37.00
N GLU A 314 26.58 18.74 -37.03
CA GLU A 314 27.82 17.98 -37.34
C GLU A 314 27.66 16.48 -37.04
N GLU A 315 27.69 15.70 -38.12
CA GLU A 315 27.93 14.26 -38.10
C GLU A 315 29.44 14.01 -38.19
N ALA A 316 30.04 13.34 -37.20
CA ALA A 316 31.44 12.94 -37.25
C ALA A 316 31.58 11.42 -37.07
N THR A 317 31.98 10.73 -38.14
CA THR A 317 32.23 9.28 -38.17
C THR A 317 33.72 8.98 -38.23
N HIS A 318 34.26 8.21 -37.28
CA HIS A 318 35.52 7.43 -37.37
C HIS A 318 35.63 6.58 -36.08
N ARG A 319 35.79 5.24 -36.08
CA ARG A 319 37.00 4.43 -36.38
C ARG A 319 38.27 4.97 -35.68
N SER A 320 39.06 4.19 -34.94
CA SER A 320 39.04 2.74 -34.66
C SER A 320 39.98 2.41 -33.48
N ASP A 321 40.25 1.12 -33.29
CA ASP A 321 41.33 0.51 -32.48
C ASP A 321 41.09 0.41 -30.96
N ASP A 322 41.75 -0.48 -30.22
CA ASP A 322 41.95 -1.94 -30.26
C ASP A 322 42.83 -2.25 -29.03
N THR A 323 42.55 -3.34 -28.29
CA THR A 323 43.46 -4.00 -27.31
C THR A 323 43.92 -3.24 -26.03
N PRO A 324 44.41 -3.95 -24.99
CA PRO A 324 43.96 -5.27 -24.48
C PRO A 324 43.81 -5.38 -22.94
N ASP A 325 43.12 -6.45 -22.53
CA ASP A 325 43.40 -7.35 -21.39
C ASP A 325 44.25 -6.87 -20.18
N GLU A 326 43.62 -6.81 -18.98
CA GLU A 326 44.29 -7.03 -17.70
C GLU A 326 43.42 -7.82 -16.70
N GLY A 327 43.99 -8.88 -16.12
CA GLY A 327 43.81 -9.14 -14.68
C GLY A 327 42.70 -10.11 -14.23
N ALA A 328 42.76 -11.37 -14.64
CA ALA A 328 42.06 -12.44 -13.91
C ALA A 328 42.70 -12.62 -12.52
N ALA A 329 41.99 -12.23 -11.45
CA ALA A 329 42.45 -12.38 -10.08
C ALA A 329 42.19 -13.81 -9.56
N ASP A 330 43.27 -14.57 -9.40
CA ASP A 330 43.26 -15.87 -8.73
C ASP A 330 42.83 -15.71 -7.25
N SER A 331 41.97 -16.61 -6.76
CA SER A 331 41.44 -16.61 -5.39
C SER A 331 41.60 -18.01 -4.80
N PRO A 332 42.34 -18.18 -3.69
CA PRO A 332 42.70 -19.50 -3.19
C PRO A 332 41.50 -20.26 -2.59
N GLU A 333 41.46 -21.58 -2.84
CA GLU A 333 40.50 -22.50 -2.20
C GLU A 333 40.69 -22.57 -0.67
N PRO A 334 39.61 -22.78 0.10
CA PRO A 334 39.70 -23.09 1.52
C PRO A 334 40.18 -24.54 1.75
N PRO A 335 40.90 -24.83 2.86
CA PRO A 335 41.38 -26.17 3.16
C PRO A 335 40.25 -27.11 3.65
N ASP A 336 40.39 -28.40 3.34
CA ASP A 336 39.52 -29.48 3.83
C ASP A 336 39.54 -29.61 5.37
N PRO A 337 38.43 -30.04 6.00
CA PRO A 337 38.37 -30.26 7.44
C PRO A 337 39.05 -31.59 7.86
N GLU A 338 39.98 -31.51 8.83
CA GLU A 338 40.61 -32.69 9.45
C GLU A 338 39.61 -33.59 10.18
N GLU A 339 39.83 -34.91 10.11
CA GLU A 339 39.12 -35.91 10.91
C GLU A 339 39.40 -35.77 12.42
N ALA A 340 38.42 -35.24 13.16
CA ALA A 340 38.44 -35.31 14.62
C ALA A 340 38.08 -36.73 15.10
N SER A 341 39.11 -37.52 15.46
CA SER A 341 38.92 -38.79 16.18
C SER A 341 38.28 -38.56 17.57
N PRO A 342 37.41 -39.46 18.06
CA PRO A 342 36.73 -39.30 19.34
C PRO A 342 37.69 -39.50 20.54
N PRO A 343 37.45 -38.82 21.67
CA PRO A 343 38.25 -39.01 22.88
C PRO A 343 37.99 -40.39 23.51
N GLY A 344 39.05 -41.00 24.05
CA GLY A 344 38.95 -42.26 24.78
C GLY A 344 38.37 -42.10 26.18
N ASP A 345 37.55 -43.07 26.59
CA ASP A 345 37.30 -43.37 28.00
C ASP A 345 38.60 -43.85 28.66
N GLU A 346 38.95 -43.32 29.83
CA GLU A 346 39.60 -44.10 30.89
C GLU A 346 39.27 -43.53 32.28
N SER A 347 39.46 -44.35 33.31
CA SER A 347 38.90 -44.21 34.67
C SER A 347 39.82 -43.54 35.69
#